data_AF-A0A411F1I8-F1
#
_entry.id   AF-A0A411F1I8-F1
#
_cell.length_a   1.000
_cell.length_b   1.000
_cell.length_c   1.000
_cell.angle_alpha   90.00
_cell.angle_beta   90.00
_cell.angle_gamma   90.00
#
_symmetry.space_group_name_H-M   'P 1'
#
loop_
_entity.id
_entity.type
_entity.pdbx_description
1 polymer ?
#
loop_
_entity_poly.entity_id
_entity_poly.type
_entity_poly.pdbx_seq_one_letter_code
_entity_poly.pdbx_strand_id
1 'polypeptide(L)' 'VPIIPIIGSLAKAKFCNVLGNPISKPVWADLSDSDIIER' A
#
# COMPACT_ATOMS: atom_id res chain seq x y z
N VAL A 1 -7.83 -16.05 -0.42
CA VAL A 1 -7.14 -15.76 0.86
C VAL A 1 -7.94 -14.70 1.59
N PRO A 2 -8.23 -14.86 2.90
CA PRO A 2 -8.96 -13.85 3.65
C PRO A 2 -8.19 -12.52 3.67
N ILE A 3 -8.87 -11.42 3.35
CA ILE A 3 -8.26 -10.08 3.23
C ILE A 3 -7.88 -9.50 4.60
N ILE A 4 -8.69 -9.77 5.62
CA ILE A 4 -8.49 -9.29 7.00
C ILE A 4 -7.10 -9.65 7.57
N PRO A 5 -6.63 -10.92 7.54
CA PRO A 5 -5.29 -11.26 8.02
C PRO A 5 -4.16 -10.72 7.14
N ILE A 6 -4.41 -10.45 5.84
CA ILE A 6 -3.44 -9.77 4.98
C ILE A 6 -3.28 -8.32 5.45
N ILE A 7 -4.39 -7.59 5.65
CA ILE A 7 -4.35 -6.22 6.19
C ILE A 7 -3.65 -6.19 7.55
N GLY A 8 -3.95 -7.15 8.44
CA GLY A 8 -3.26 -7.27 9.73
C GLY A 8 -1.75 -7.46 9.61
N SER A 9 -1.31 -8.29 8.66
CA SER A 9 0.12 -8.54 8.39
C SER A 9 0.81 -7.31 7.81
N LEU A 10 0.17 -6.64 6.85
CA LEU A 10 0.66 -5.40 6.24
C LEU A 10 0.72 -4.25 7.26
N ALA A 11 -0.26 -4.17 8.15
CA ALA A 11 -0.29 -3.18 9.21
C ALA A 11 0.80 -3.40 10.26
N LYS A 12 1.03 -4.66 10.64
CA LYS A 12 2.16 -5.03 11.51
C LYS A 12 3.51 -4.69 10.88
N ALA A 13 3.64 -4.87 9.58
CA ALA A 13 4.82 -4.50 8.80
C ALA A 13 4.90 -2.99 8.46
N LYS A 14 3.98 -2.16 8.98
CA LYS A 14 3.91 -0.70 8.78
C LYS A 14 3.70 -0.23 7.33
N PHE A 15 3.17 -1.09 6.47
CA PHE A 15 2.79 -0.69 5.10
C PHE A 15 1.48 0.10 5.07
N CYS A 16 0.47 -0.37 5.79
CA CYS A 16 -0.85 0.26 5.89
C CYS A 16 -1.32 0.35 7.34
N ASN A 17 -2.39 1.10 7.61
CA ASN A 17 -3.03 1.11 8.91
C ASN A 17 -4.01 -0.08 9.03
N VAL A 18 -4.70 -0.18 10.17
CA VAL A 18 -5.70 -1.23 10.43
C VAL A 18 -6.92 -1.17 9.49
N LEU A 19 -7.14 -0.05 8.80
CA LEU A 19 -8.17 0.13 7.78
C LEU A 19 -7.68 -0.23 6.37
N GLY A 20 -6.40 -0.55 6.20
CA GLY A 20 -5.79 -0.83 4.89
C GLY A 20 -5.24 0.39 4.17
N ASN A 21 -5.24 1.58 4.79
CA ASN A 21 -4.72 2.80 4.15
C ASN A 21 -3.19 2.86 4.28
N PRO A 22 -2.43 3.18 3.22
CA PRO A 22 -0.97 3.27 3.29
C PRO A 22 -0.52 4.31 4.32
N ILE A 23 0.48 3.97 5.14
CA ILE A 23 0.99 4.86 6.20
C ILE A 23 1.92 5.94 5.64
N SER A 24 2.61 5.64 4.54
CA SER A 24 3.51 6.57 3.87
C SER A 24 3.03 6.83 2.45
N LYS A 25 3.38 8.00 1.90
CA LYS A 25 3.18 8.25 0.48
C LYS A 25 4.06 7.27 -0.29
N PRO A 26 3.49 6.36 -1.08
CA PRO A 26 4.32 5.53 -1.94
C PRO A 26 5.16 6.43 -2.85
N VAL A 27 6.38 6.02 -3.19
CA VAL A 27 7.22 6.75 -4.16
C VAL A 27 6.48 7.00 -5.47
N TRP A 28 5.57 6.08 -5.83
CA TRP A 28 4.72 6.17 -7.01
C TRP A 28 3.49 7.08 -6.84
N ALA A 29 3.17 7.56 -5.64
CA ALA A 29 2.12 8.56 -5.47
C ALA A 29 2.52 9.97 -5.93
N ASP A 30 3.79 10.17 -6.30
CA ASP A 30 4.29 11.36 -7.00
C ASP A 30 4.50 11.12 -8.50
N LEU A 31 4.41 9.86 -8.94
CA LEU A 31 4.61 9.49 -10.34
C LEU A 31 3.32 9.70 -11.12
N SER A 32 3.43 10.07 -12.40
CA SER A 32 2.26 10.10 -13.27
C SER A 32 1.78 8.67 -13.52
N ASP A 33 0.49 8.50 -13.84
CA ASP A 33 -0.07 7.17 -14.15
C ASP A 33 0.72 6.47 -15.28
N SER A 34 1.28 7.25 -16.22
CA SER A 34 2.17 6.75 -17.28
C SER A 34 3.47 6.19 -16.72
N ASP A 35 4.11 6.90 -15.78
CA ASP A 35 5.36 6.47 -15.12
C ASP A 35 5.18 5.23 -14.23
N ILE A 36 3.95 5.00 -13.74
CA ILE A 36 3.57 3.81 -12.99
C ILE A 36 3.36 2.61 -13.92
N ILE A 37 2.72 2.83 -15.07
CA ILE A 37 2.42 1.77 -16.05
C ILE A 37 3.65 1.36 -16.86
N GLU A 38 4.60 2.28 -17.08
CA GLU A 38 5.82 2.05 -17.86
C GLU A 38 6.89 1.22 -17.12
N ARG A 39 6.72 0.94 -15.83
CA ARG A 39 7.77 0.39 -14.94
C ARG A 39 7.46 -1.00 -14.40
#